data_AF-I8T480-F1
#
_entry.id   AF-I8T480-F1
#
_cell.length_a   1.000
_cell.length_b   1.000
_cell.length_c   1.000
_cell.angle_alpha   90.00
_cell.angle_beta   90.00
_cell.angle_gamma   90.00
#
_symmetry.space_group_name_H-M   'P 1'
#
loop_
_entity.id
_entity.type
_entity.pdbx_description
1 polymer ?
#
loop_
_entity_poly.entity_id
_entity_poly.type
_entity_poly.pdbx_seq_one_letter_code
_entity_poly.pdbx_strand_id
1 'polypeptide(L)'
;MLSTGDRPDHSTSARPDHHQTTVTMTFFASARDHLKPWLLCGSLLCTSMAHHSIAAAADEAATATANTSESSIATAEAPPPVHYDALPLGSNGRTPAALDPAWLLLLALVLPAATWVGMAWKRALDEDPTRLRRSGVRELRKLLARMRRAPGTPEPQYLHAWLRATARTWGVGVSAPTGKQVTQATLSLTGDEAVTRNWRELWQATERGLFAAGGRTPNGWLDEASRAAAAVVPPRRERLFPNRLAYWIPSLAAATLTLSCFMSVQPARADVDEAAAAIVDLTTANEAALKALEANWNDWAAHYNVAAYNIQHENWNAAIAHATASFLLNPSAKETRDNLRYAITQAQTMDSTLRPMLFGSWYQRIPVLLSASGWQRLGLFAGLLLTAGLTALVLSIYLPMRKPLLIGGGGGLAAGLIVMTVAISSWNAYGKLHDATACILLQPINLSPAPTDLVPREETSPANAGTIVQTRRSFLTWSQIAVDQDHVGWVRRTAVMPLYARAS
;
A
#
# COMPACT_ATOMS: atom_id res chain seq x y z
N MET A 1 -24.34 -60.81 86.91
CA MET A 1 -24.17 -59.63 86.03
C MET A 1 -23.65 -60.17 84.70
N LEU A 2 -24.55 -60.60 83.81
CA LEU A 2 -25.06 -59.83 82.65
C LEU A 2 -23.91 -59.55 81.66
N SER A 3 -23.85 -60.02 80.42
CA SER A 3 -24.86 -60.53 79.46
C SER A 3 -24.07 -61.22 78.32
N THR A 4 -24.19 -62.55 78.11
CA THR A 4 -24.93 -63.21 77.00
C THR A 4 -24.68 -62.61 75.61
N GLY A 5 -24.31 -63.35 74.55
CA GLY A 5 -24.22 -64.78 74.28
C GLY A 5 -24.28 -65.00 72.76
N ASP A 6 -23.85 -66.18 72.29
CA ASP A 6 -24.41 -67.02 71.21
C ASP A 6 -24.82 -66.40 69.86
N ARG A 7 -24.67 -67.01 68.67
CA ARG A 7 -24.22 -68.32 68.17
C ARG A 7 -24.23 -68.20 66.61
N PRO A 8 -23.67 -69.16 65.86
CA PRO A 8 -23.61 -69.20 64.40
C PRO A 8 -24.79 -69.98 63.78
N ASP A 9 -24.97 -69.93 62.46
CA ASP A 9 -25.43 -71.09 61.67
C ASP A 9 -25.21 -70.96 60.14
N HIS A 10 -24.47 -71.95 59.63
CA HIS A 10 -24.61 -72.79 58.44
C HIS A 10 -25.22 -72.38 57.09
N SER A 11 -24.47 -72.83 56.05
CA SER A 11 -24.90 -73.43 54.75
C SER A 11 -25.26 -72.44 53.63
N THR A 12 -24.98 -72.60 52.34
CA THR A 12 -24.49 -73.71 51.48
C THR A 12 -24.04 -73.11 50.14
N SER A 13 -23.23 -73.86 49.37
CA SER A 13 -23.35 -74.01 47.89
C SER A 13 -22.74 -72.98 46.91
N ALA A 14 -21.75 -73.50 46.17
CA ALA A 14 -21.54 -73.43 44.71
C ALA A 14 -20.92 -72.18 44.02
N ARG A 15 -19.82 -72.47 43.30
CA ARG A 15 -19.24 -71.88 42.06
C ARG A 15 -20.31 -71.65 40.95
N PRO A 16 -20.01 -71.05 39.77
CA PRO A 16 -18.85 -70.26 39.32
C PRO A 16 -19.25 -68.96 38.52
N ASP A 17 -18.25 -68.34 37.89
CA ASP A 17 -18.28 -67.59 36.62
C ASP A 17 -18.29 -66.04 36.54
N HIS A 18 -17.37 -65.62 35.67
CA HIS A 18 -17.19 -64.41 34.87
C HIS A 18 -18.22 -63.27 34.90
N HIS A 19 -17.71 -62.02 34.93
CA HIS A 19 -18.04 -60.90 34.02
C HIS A 19 -17.04 -59.76 34.32
N GLN A 20 -16.12 -59.33 33.44
CA GLN A 20 -16.31 -58.49 32.25
C GLN A 20 -17.25 -57.28 32.46
N THR A 21 -16.66 -56.11 32.71
CA THR A 21 -17.28 -54.80 32.49
C THR A 21 -16.83 -54.26 31.13
N THR A 22 -17.63 -54.54 30.11
CA THR A 22 -17.63 -53.84 28.82
C THR A 22 -18.81 -52.87 28.86
N VAL A 23 -18.55 -51.56 28.89
CA VAL A 23 -19.58 -50.55 28.67
C VAL A 23 -19.52 -50.12 27.20
N THR A 24 -20.43 -50.71 26.43
CA THR A 24 -20.93 -50.21 25.15
C THR A 24 -21.88 -49.04 25.39
N MET A 25 -21.65 -47.91 24.71
CA MET A 25 -22.71 -46.98 24.32
C MET A 25 -22.59 -46.66 22.83
N THR A 26 -23.37 -47.41 22.07
CA THR A 26 -24.01 -47.04 20.81
C THR A 26 -25.21 -46.10 21.11
N PHE A 27 -25.83 -45.30 20.23
CA PHE A 27 -26.30 -45.46 18.84
C PHE A 27 -26.79 -44.06 18.34
N PHE A 28 -26.54 -43.74 17.05
CA PHE A 28 -27.42 -43.08 16.03
C PHE A 28 -28.04 -41.68 16.28
N ALA A 29 -28.43 -40.86 15.29
CA ALA A 29 -28.23 -40.70 13.85
C ALA A 29 -29.05 -39.47 13.42
N SER A 30 -28.89 -39.03 12.16
CA SER A 30 -29.91 -38.34 11.36
C SER A 30 -30.13 -36.83 11.57
N ALA A 31 -29.60 -36.04 10.63
CA ALA A 31 -30.41 -35.06 9.91
C ALA A 31 -29.75 -34.79 8.55
N ARG A 32 -30.52 -35.06 7.50
CA ARG A 32 -30.21 -35.02 6.07
C ARG A 32 -30.99 -33.84 5.47
N ASP A 33 -30.50 -33.35 4.34
CA ASP A 33 -31.26 -32.64 3.29
C ASP A 33 -31.75 -31.20 3.56
N HIS A 34 -31.15 -30.24 2.84
CA HIS A 34 -31.86 -29.24 2.02
C HIS A 34 -30.85 -28.44 1.22
N LEU A 35 -30.59 -28.83 -0.03
CA LEU A 35 -30.10 -27.95 -1.10
C LEU A 35 -30.50 -28.60 -2.43
N LYS A 36 -31.64 -28.16 -2.97
CA LYS A 36 -32.06 -28.51 -4.33
C LYS A 36 -31.68 -27.40 -5.34
N PRO A 37 -31.39 -27.77 -6.59
CA PRO A 37 -30.96 -26.91 -7.69
C PRO A 37 -32.11 -26.55 -8.65
N TRP A 38 -32.05 -25.37 -9.29
CA TRP A 38 -32.80 -24.98 -10.51
C TRP A 38 -31.86 -24.06 -11.33
N LEU A 39 -31.25 -24.52 -12.44
CA LEU A 39 -31.67 -24.38 -13.85
C LEU A 39 -32.02 -22.92 -14.22
N LEU A 40 -31.18 -22.19 -14.97
CA LEU A 40 -31.00 -22.23 -16.44
C LEU A 40 -32.31 -22.38 -17.25
N CYS A 41 -32.90 -21.23 -17.58
CA CYS A 41 -33.69 -20.88 -18.77
C CYS A 41 -33.73 -19.33 -18.73
N GLY A 42 -33.13 -18.56 -19.64
CA GLY A 42 -33.36 -18.56 -21.07
C GLY A 42 -34.35 -17.44 -21.39
N SER A 43 -33.88 -16.28 -21.86
CA SER A 43 -34.62 -15.30 -22.68
C SER A 43 -33.70 -14.18 -23.16
N LEU A 44 -33.19 -14.37 -24.38
CA LEU A 44 -33.00 -13.29 -25.34
C LEU A 44 -34.37 -12.63 -25.63
N LEU A 45 -34.33 -11.37 -26.10
CA LEU A 45 -35.44 -10.49 -26.56
C LEU A 45 -35.99 -9.52 -25.51
N CYS A 46 -35.46 -8.28 -25.52
CA CYS A 46 -36.26 -7.06 -25.71
C CYS A 46 -35.35 -5.82 -25.70
N THR A 47 -34.52 -5.69 -26.73
CA THR A 47 -34.12 -4.39 -27.27
C THR A 47 -35.23 -3.90 -28.19
N SER A 48 -36.10 -3.01 -27.69
CA SER A 48 -36.96 -2.09 -28.47
C SER A 48 -38.19 -1.73 -27.64
N MET A 49 -38.13 -0.61 -26.90
CA MET A 49 -39.23 0.32 -26.58
C MET A 49 -38.84 1.16 -25.36
N ALA A 50 -37.99 2.16 -25.57
CA ALA A 50 -37.80 3.26 -24.62
C ALA A 50 -37.33 4.54 -25.35
N HIS A 51 -37.78 4.76 -26.60
CA HIS A 51 -37.42 5.92 -27.40
C HIS A 51 -38.60 6.88 -27.69
N HIS A 52 -39.70 6.81 -26.94
CA HIS A 52 -40.89 7.64 -27.19
C HIS A 52 -41.49 8.35 -25.97
N SER A 53 -40.77 8.46 -24.86
CA SER A 53 -41.28 9.17 -23.66
C SER A 53 -40.37 10.29 -23.13
N ILE A 54 -39.38 10.74 -23.89
CA ILE A 54 -38.48 11.84 -23.50
C ILE A 54 -38.74 13.14 -24.31
N ALA A 55 -39.49 13.07 -25.42
CA ALA A 55 -39.76 14.24 -26.26
C ALA A 55 -40.92 15.13 -25.75
N ALA A 56 -41.76 14.66 -24.81
CA ALA A 56 -42.92 15.42 -24.32
C ALA A 56 -42.67 16.19 -23.00
N ALA A 57 -41.53 15.97 -22.35
CA ALA A 57 -41.17 16.66 -21.10
C ALA A 57 -40.19 17.84 -21.31
N ALA A 58 -39.79 18.11 -22.56
CA ALA A 58 -38.84 19.17 -22.90
C ALA A 58 -39.51 20.52 -23.24
N ASP A 59 -40.82 20.55 -23.54
CA ASP A 59 -41.51 21.77 -23.97
C ASP A 59 -42.21 22.55 -22.84
N GLU A 60 -42.48 21.92 -21.69
CA GLU A 60 -43.08 22.61 -20.52
C GLU A 60 -42.05 23.22 -19.55
N ALA A 61 -40.77 22.89 -19.69
CA ALA A 61 -39.69 23.51 -18.88
C ALA A 61 -39.14 24.81 -19.52
N ALA A 62 -39.45 25.08 -20.78
CA ALA A 62 -38.92 26.21 -21.55
C ALA A 62 -39.74 27.52 -21.40
N THR A 63 -40.95 27.47 -20.82
CA THR A 63 -41.82 28.65 -20.65
C THR A 63 -41.93 29.15 -19.20
N ALA A 64 -41.36 28.44 -18.22
CA ALA A 64 -41.36 28.84 -16.81
C ALA A 64 -40.08 29.57 -16.33
N THR A 65 -39.06 29.70 -17.18
CA THR A 65 -37.76 30.31 -16.82
C THR A 65 -37.58 31.76 -17.28
N ALA A 66 -38.60 32.40 -17.87
CA ALA A 66 -38.49 33.74 -18.43
C ALA A 66 -38.74 34.90 -17.43
N ASN A 67 -39.23 34.66 -16.20
CA ASN A 67 -39.69 35.74 -15.32
C ASN A 67 -39.11 35.75 -13.89
N THR A 68 -37.91 35.23 -13.67
CA THR A 68 -37.20 35.41 -12.39
C THR A 68 -35.71 35.62 -12.62
N SER A 69 -35.35 36.75 -13.24
CA SER A 69 -33.96 37.22 -13.34
C SER A 69 -33.89 38.68 -12.86
N GLU A 70 -34.24 38.89 -11.60
CA GLU A 70 -33.99 40.17 -10.93
C GLU A 70 -33.88 39.96 -9.42
N SER A 71 -32.80 39.35 -8.95
CA SER A 71 -32.35 39.53 -7.56
C SER A 71 -30.93 39.03 -7.33
N SER A 72 -30.12 39.91 -6.74
CA SER A 72 -28.87 39.65 -6.02
C SER A 72 -27.63 39.29 -6.84
N ILE A 73 -27.07 40.30 -7.51
CA ILE A 73 -25.61 40.39 -7.64
C ILE A 73 -25.09 40.64 -6.22
N ALA A 74 -24.62 39.60 -5.56
CA ALA A 74 -23.82 39.75 -4.35
C ALA A 74 -22.54 40.50 -4.75
N THR A 75 -22.49 41.79 -4.40
CA THR A 75 -21.28 42.61 -4.47
C THR A 75 -20.15 41.86 -3.78
N ALA A 76 -19.18 41.39 -4.56
CA ALA A 76 -17.94 40.85 -4.02
C ALA A 76 -17.30 41.96 -3.17
N GLU A 77 -17.26 41.74 -1.87
CA GLU A 77 -16.60 42.60 -0.90
C GLU A 77 -15.17 42.88 -1.38
N ALA A 78 -14.86 44.17 -1.58
CA ALA A 78 -13.52 44.60 -1.97
C ALA A 78 -12.52 44.09 -0.92
N PRO A 79 -11.37 43.51 -1.32
CA PRO A 79 -10.39 43.03 -0.37
C PRO A 79 -9.94 44.18 0.55
N PRO A 80 -9.79 43.94 1.86
CA PRO A 80 -9.31 44.96 2.78
C PRO A 80 -7.93 45.46 2.32
N PRO A 81 -7.59 46.74 2.57
CA PRO A 81 -6.26 47.26 2.29
C PRO A 81 -5.21 46.40 3.02
N VAL A 82 -4.18 45.98 2.29
CA VAL A 82 -3.10 45.13 2.83
C VAL A 82 -2.37 45.91 3.93
N HIS A 83 -2.28 45.35 5.13
CA HIS A 83 -1.38 45.86 6.16
C HIS A 83 0.07 45.65 5.69
N TYR A 84 0.77 46.74 5.40
CA TYR A 84 2.12 46.72 4.84
C TYR A 84 3.20 46.53 5.92
N ASP A 85 2.95 45.67 6.90
CA ASP A 85 3.97 45.38 7.90
C ASP A 85 4.97 44.38 7.31
N ALA A 86 6.26 44.72 7.39
CA ALA A 86 7.31 43.83 6.91
C ALA A 86 7.36 42.55 7.76
N LEU A 87 7.38 41.40 7.09
CA LEU A 87 7.51 40.10 7.73
C LEU A 87 8.97 39.80 8.09
N PRO A 88 9.22 39.03 9.15
CA PRO A 88 10.56 38.62 9.54
C PRO A 88 11.19 37.70 8.47
N LEU A 89 12.40 38.06 8.04
CA LEU A 89 13.20 37.32 7.06
C LEU A 89 13.69 35.97 7.63
N GLY A 90 14.08 35.05 6.75
CA GLY A 90 14.57 33.71 7.08
C GLY A 90 13.49 32.63 7.08
N SER A 91 12.28 32.96 6.61
CA SER A 91 11.14 32.05 6.57
C SER A 91 11.15 31.26 5.26
N ASN A 92 11.81 30.09 5.26
CA ASN A 92 12.02 29.32 4.03
C ASN A 92 10.85 28.39 3.68
N GLY A 93 10.33 28.53 2.47
CA GLY A 93 9.45 27.55 1.83
C GLY A 93 10.23 26.38 1.23
N ARG A 94 9.51 25.34 0.79
CA ARG A 94 10.12 24.16 0.15
C ARG A 94 9.70 24.05 -1.31
N THR A 95 10.66 23.72 -2.17
CA THR A 95 10.39 23.45 -3.58
C THR A 95 9.73 22.10 -3.77
N PRO A 96 8.83 21.97 -4.77
CA PRO A 96 8.30 20.67 -5.17
C PRO A 96 9.44 19.78 -5.70
N ALA A 97 9.43 18.50 -5.34
CA ALA A 97 10.43 17.54 -5.81
C ALA A 97 10.02 17.00 -7.19
N ALA A 98 11.00 16.70 -8.05
CA ALA A 98 10.77 16.10 -9.36
C ALA A 98 10.33 14.61 -9.31
N LEU A 99 10.02 14.09 -8.12
CA LEU A 99 9.59 12.71 -7.94
C LEU A 99 8.15 12.53 -8.41
N ASP A 100 7.98 11.72 -9.46
CA ASP A 100 6.66 11.31 -9.94
C ASP A 100 5.94 10.47 -8.86
N PRO A 101 4.75 10.89 -8.39
CA PRO A 101 3.96 10.14 -7.41
C PRO A 101 3.61 8.71 -7.87
N ALA A 102 3.68 8.40 -9.18
CA ALA A 102 3.46 7.04 -9.71
C ALA A 102 4.39 5.98 -9.09
N TRP A 103 5.63 6.35 -8.75
CA TRP A 103 6.58 5.41 -8.14
C TRP A 103 6.10 4.92 -6.76
N LEU A 104 5.33 5.72 -6.05
CA LEU A 104 4.81 5.38 -4.73
C LEU A 104 3.65 4.40 -4.81
N LEU A 105 2.80 4.55 -5.83
CA LEU A 105 1.75 3.58 -6.13
C LEU A 105 2.36 2.23 -6.52
N LEU A 106 3.43 2.25 -7.31
CA LEU A 106 4.19 1.06 -7.67
C LEU A 106 4.76 0.38 -6.42
N LEU A 107 5.39 1.15 -5.52
CA LEU A 107 5.92 0.63 -4.26
C LEU A 107 4.82 -0.01 -3.39
N ALA A 108 3.65 0.65 -3.31
CA ALA A 108 2.49 0.17 -2.56
C ALA A 108 1.89 -1.13 -3.12
N LEU A 109 2.16 -1.48 -4.38
CA LEU A 109 1.73 -2.74 -4.98
C LEU A 109 2.82 -3.82 -4.88
N VAL A 110 4.07 -3.47 -5.16
CA VAL A 110 5.18 -4.44 -5.25
C VAL A 110 5.52 -5.03 -3.88
N LEU A 111 5.60 -4.22 -2.83
CA LEU A 111 5.99 -4.72 -1.50
C LEU A 111 4.98 -5.72 -0.92
N PRO A 112 3.66 -5.43 -0.90
CA PRO A 112 2.67 -6.42 -0.48
C PRO A 112 2.62 -7.64 -1.39
N ALA A 113 2.77 -7.48 -2.70
CA ALA A 113 2.80 -8.61 -3.63
C ALA A 113 4.00 -9.53 -3.36
N ALA A 114 5.20 -8.98 -3.18
CA ALA A 114 6.40 -9.74 -2.83
C ALA A 114 6.23 -10.45 -1.48
N THR A 115 5.65 -9.75 -0.49
CA THR A 115 5.35 -10.32 0.83
C THR A 115 4.35 -11.47 0.73
N TRP A 116 3.30 -11.30 -0.08
CA TRP A 116 2.31 -12.34 -0.35
C TRP A 116 2.94 -13.55 -1.03
N VAL A 117 3.75 -13.36 -2.07
CA VAL A 117 4.47 -14.46 -2.75
C VAL A 117 5.36 -15.21 -1.76
N GLY A 118 6.13 -14.49 -0.93
CA GLY A 118 7.00 -15.10 0.08
C GLY A 118 6.23 -15.95 1.10
N MET A 119 5.10 -15.45 1.60
CA MET A 119 4.26 -16.16 2.57
C MET A 119 3.50 -17.33 1.94
N ALA A 120 2.99 -17.17 0.71
CA ALA A 120 2.34 -18.22 -0.05
C ALA A 120 3.34 -19.36 -0.36
N TRP A 121 4.57 -19.00 -0.74
CA TRP A 121 5.64 -19.95 -0.97
C TRP A 121 5.97 -20.71 0.32
N LYS A 122 6.26 -20.00 1.42
CA LYS A 122 6.53 -20.61 2.74
C LYS A 122 5.44 -21.61 3.13
N ARG A 123 4.18 -21.21 3.01
CA ARG A 123 3.03 -22.07 3.32
C ARG A 123 2.94 -23.29 2.40
N ALA A 124 3.21 -23.13 1.10
CA ALA A 124 3.30 -24.26 0.18
C ALA A 124 4.43 -25.24 0.54
N LEU A 125 5.56 -24.74 1.08
CA LEU A 125 6.63 -25.61 1.59
C LEU A 125 6.23 -26.30 2.91
N ASP A 126 5.46 -25.63 3.76
CA ASP A 126 5.03 -26.18 5.06
C ASP A 126 3.91 -27.22 4.91
N GLU A 127 2.95 -27.00 4.02
CA GLU A 127 1.82 -27.90 3.73
C GLU A 127 2.17 -29.01 2.71
N ASP A 128 3.46 -29.21 2.41
CA ASP A 128 3.91 -30.25 1.47
C ASP A 128 3.78 -31.65 2.10
N PRO A 129 2.89 -32.53 1.59
CA PRO A 129 2.64 -33.85 2.18
C PRO A 129 3.88 -34.76 2.12
N THR A 130 4.79 -34.52 1.18
CA THR A 130 6.00 -35.33 1.00
C THR A 130 7.17 -34.87 1.88
N ARG A 131 7.01 -33.77 2.65
CA ARG A 131 8.05 -33.21 3.51
C ARG A 131 8.56 -34.23 4.54
N LEU A 132 7.64 -34.91 5.24
CA LEU A 132 7.97 -35.91 6.26
C LEU A 132 8.78 -37.08 5.67
N ARG A 133 8.40 -37.56 4.49
CA ARG A 133 9.09 -38.65 3.79
C ARG A 133 10.51 -38.25 3.39
N ARG A 134 10.69 -37.06 2.83
CA ARG A 134 12.02 -36.55 2.43
C ARG A 134 12.93 -36.27 3.63
N SER A 135 12.40 -35.78 4.75
CA SER A 135 13.21 -35.68 5.97
C SER A 135 13.57 -37.06 6.49
N GLY A 136 12.62 -38.00 6.52
CA GLY A 136 12.86 -39.39 6.92
C GLY A 136 13.97 -40.07 6.11
N VAL A 137 13.92 -40.03 4.77
CA VAL A 137 14.94 -40.66 3.91
C VAL A 137 16.34 -40.07 4.17
N ARG A 138 16.43 -38.75 4.35
CA ARG A 138 17.70 -38.10 4.68
C ARG A 138 18.20 -38.47 6.07
N GLU A 139 17.32 -38.52 7.07
CA GLU A 139 17.65 -38.95 8.43
C GLU A 139 18.13 -40.40 8.45
N LEU A 140 17.41 -41.31 7.78
CA LEU A 140 17.71 -42.73 7.71
C LEU A 140 19.10 -42.98 7.10
N ARG A 141 19.38 -42.38 5.94
CA ARG A 141 20.69 -42.52 5.27
C ARG A 141 21.84 -41.95 6.09
N LYS A 142 21.63 -40.78 6.72
CA LYS A 142 22.63 -40.19 7.63
C LYS A 142 22.90 -41.08 8.84
N LEU A 143 21.85 -41.66 9.41
CA LEU A 143 21.94 -42.53 10.58
C LEU A 143 22.72 -43.82 10.26
N LEU A 144 22.40 -44.49 9.15
CA LEU A 144 23.10 -45.70 8.69
C LEU A 144 24.57 -45.41 8.37
N ALA A 145 24.86 -44.26 7.74
CA ALA A 145 26.24 -43.84 7.49
C ALA A 145 27.03 -43.57 8.78
N ARG A 146 26.39 -43.06 9.84
CA ARG A 146 27.02 -42.91 11.17
C ARG A 146 27.28 -44.25 11.83
N MET A 147 26.29 -45.14 11.83
CA MET A 147 26.43 -46.49 12.41
C MET A 147 27.57 -47.27 11.76
N ARG A 148 27.75 -47.15 10.43
CA ARG A 148 28.84 -47.81 9.71
C ARG A 148 30.24 -47.29 10.08
N ARG A 149 30.35 -46.06 10.57
CA ARG A 149 31.64 -45.48 11.02
C ARG A 149 31.96 -45.81 12.48
N ALA A 150 30.95 -46.14 13.27
CA ALA A 150 31.13 -46.51 14.67
C ALA A 150 31.54 -47.99 14.76
N PRO A 151 32.68 -48.33 15.37
CA PRO A 151 33.06 -49.72 15.59
C PRO A 151 32.17 -50.35 16.66
N GLY A 152 31.65 -51.55 16.38
CA GLY A 152 30.91 -52.38 17.34
C GLY A 152 29.43 -52.59 17.01
N THR A 153 28.72 -53.23 17.93
CA THR A 153 27.27 -53.49 17.82
C THR A 153 26.48 -52.18 17.94
N PRO A 154 25.41 -51.99 17.13
CA PRO A 154 24.64 -50.76 17.17
C PRO A 154 24.01 -50.55 18.54
N GLU A 155 24.29 -49.39 19.14
CA GLU A 155 23.71 -49.00 20.42
C GLU A 155 22.16 -48.88 20.31
N PRO A 156 21.39 -49.21 21.37
CA PRO A 156 19.92 -49.14 21.35
C PRO A 156 19.35 -47.78 20.90
N GLN A 157 20.08 -46.69 21.17
CA GLN A 157 19.72 -45.34 20.75
C GLN A 157 19.63 -45.21 19.22
N TYR A 158 20.56 -45.83 18.49
CA TYR A 158 20.59 -45.81 17.02
C TYR A 158 19.47 -46.66 16.44
N LEU A 159 19.13 -47.78 17.07
CA LEU A 159 18.02 -48.64 16.64
C LEU A 159 16.66 -47.93 16.85
N HIS A 160 16.45 -47.22 17.96
CA HIS A 160 15.28 -46.37 18.16
C HIS A 160 15.19 -45.22 17.15
N ALA A 161 16.33 -44.59 16.82
CA ALA A 161 16.39 -43.56 15.80
C ALA A 161 16.11 -44.14 14.41
N TRP A 162 16.54 -45.36 14.14
CA TRP A 162 16.27 -46.08 12.89
C TRP A 162 14.77 -46.36 12.74
N LEU A 163 14.09 -46.88 13.78
CA LEU A 163 12.65 -47.12 13.75
C LEU A 163 11.87 -45.83 13.44
N ARG A 164 12.23 -44.72 14.09
CA ARG A 164 11.62 -43.40 13.84
C ARG A 164 11.89 -42.89 12.42
N ALA A 165 13.12 -43.00 11.94
CA ALA A 165 13.49 -42.57 10.60
C ALA A 165 12.78 -43.40 9.52
N THR A 166 12.72 -44.72 9.69
CA THR A 166 12.01 -45.66 8.81
C THR A 166 10.52 -45.34 8.76
N ALA A 167 9.86 -45.13 9.91
CA ALA A 167 8.46 -44.72 9.94
C ALA A 167 8.22 -43.42 9.14
N ARG A 168 9.08 -42.41 9.33
CA ARG A 168 9.01 -41.16 8.57
C ARG A 168 9.23 -41.36 7.08
N THR A 169 10.14 -42.25 6.65
CA THR A 169 10.40 -42.53 5.21
C THR A 169 9.15 -43.01 4.48
N TRP A 170 8.33 -43.81 5.16
CA TRP A 170 7.08 -44.37 4.66
C TRP A 170 5.86 -43.49 4.98
N GLY A 171 6.07 -42.28 5.53
CA GLY A 171 4.98 -41.31 5.76
C GLY A 171 4.17 -41.57 7.03
N VAL A 172 4.63 -42.44 7.93
CA VAL A 172 3.99 -42.68 9.21
C VAL A 172 4.41 -41.60 10.20
N GLY A 173 3.49 -40.68 10.52
CA GLY A 173 3.70 -39.52 11.39
C GLY A 173 3.35 -39.73 12.87
N VAL A 174 3.18 -40.96 13.32
CA VAL A 174 2.73 -41.29 14.69
C VAL A 174 3.93 -41.32 15.66
N SER A 175 3.74 -40.85 16.90
CA SER A 175 4.80 -40.80 17.92
C SER A 175 5.39 -42.16 18.30
N ALA A 176 4.58 -43.22 18.22
CA ALA A 176 4.97 -44.62 18.45
C ALA A 176 4.54 -45.47 17.24
N PRO A 177 5.35 -45.55 16.18
CA PRO A 177 5.01 -46.30 14.99
C PRO A 177 5.02 -47.81 15.26
N THR A 178 4.07 -48.54 14.70
CA THR A 178 4.02 -50.01 14.78
C THR A 178 4.46 -50.65 13.47
N GLY A 179 5.02 -51.87 13.54
CA GLY A 179 5.42 -52.63 12.35
C GLY A 179 4.27 -52.85 11.35
N LYS A 180 3.02 -52.98 11.84
CA LYS A 180 1.83 -53.09 10.98
C LYS A 180 1.58 -51.80 10.18
N GLN A 181 1.66 -50.63 10.83
CA GLN A 181 1.47 -49.33 10.16
C GLN A 181 2.54 -49.08 9.10
N VAL A 182 3.79 -49.40 9.40
CA VAL A 182 4.89 -49.26 8.44
C VAL A 182 4.71 -50.23 7.28
N THR A 183 4.36 -51.49 7.53
CA THR A 183 4.06 -52.48 6.49
C THR A 183 2.94 -52.01 5.56
N GLN A 184 1.84 -51.52 6.12
CA GLN A 184 0.70 -51.02 5.36
C GLN A 184 1.07 -49.78 4.54
N ALA A 185 1.86 -48.86 5.11
CA ALA A 185 2.33 -47.66 4.43
C ALA A 185 3.35 -47.97 3.32
N THR A 186 4.23 -48.95 3.51
CA THR A 186 5.14 -49.43 2.46
C THR A 186 4.32 -50.01 1.31
N LEU A 187 3.39 -50.93 1.60
CA LEU A 187 2.56 -51.57 0.58
C LEU A 187 1.73 -50.55 -0.23
N SER A 188 1.12 -49.57 0.43
CA SER A 188 0.31 -48.55 -0.26
C SER A 188 1.12 -47.62 -1.15
N LEU A 189 2.40 -47.41 -0.84
CA LEU A 189 3.29 -46.50 -1.56
C LEU A 189 4.10 -47.18 -2.67
N THR A 190 4.53 -48.42 -2.47
CA THR A 190 5.34 -49.15 -3.47
C THR A 190 4.54 -50.10 -4.34
N GLY A 191 3.42 -50.65 -3.84
CA GLY A 191 2.67 -51.72 -4.50
C GLY A 191 3.41 -53.07 -4.58
N ASP A 192 4.69 -53.11 -4.22
CA ASP A 192 5.55 -54.29 -4.25
C ASP A 192 5.55 -55.04 -2.89
N GLU A 193 5.09 -56.29 -2.92
CA GLU A 193 5.06 -57.17 -1.75
C GLU A 193 6.46 -57.61 -1.28
N ALA A 194 7.43 -57.75 -2.19
CA ALA A 194 8.78 -58.19 -1.84
C ALA A 194 9.52 -57.10 -1.05
N VAL A 195 9.41 -55.84 -1.50
CA VAL A 195 9.92 -54.68 -0.77
C VAL A 195 9.24 -54.56 0.58
N THR A 196 7.91 -54.72 0.62
CA THR A 196 7.14 -54.67 1.86
C THR A 196 7.57 -55.74 2.87
N ARG A 197 7.82 -56.97 2.40
CA ARG A 197 8.31 -58.08 3.23
C ARG A 197 9.68 -57.79 3.81
N ASN A 198 10.62 -57.32 2.99
CA ASN A 198 11.96 -56.95 3.43
C ASN A 198 11.93 -55.88 4.54
N TRP A 199 11.16 -54.80 4.35
CA TRP A 199 11.01 -53.77 5.38
C TRP A 199 10.36 -54.28 6.67
N ARG A 200 9.40 -55.20 6.57
CA ARG A 200 8.77 -55.84 7.73
C ARG A 200 9.77 -56.68 8.52
N GLU A 201 10.58 -57.48 7.83
CA GLU A 201 11.61 -58.33 8.45
C GLU A 201 12.68 -57.48 9.14
N LEU A 202 13.17 -56.43 8.47
CA LEU A 202 14.10 -55.46 9.06
C LEU A 202 13.53 -54.77 10.30
N TRP A 203 12.25 -54.39 10.26
CA TRP A 203 11.55 -53.80 11.40
C TRP A 203 11.49 -54.77 12.58
N GLN A 204 11.02 -56.00 12.35
CA GLN A 204 10.93 -57.04 13.38
C GLN A 204 12.29 -57.45 13.93
N ALA A 205 13.33 -57.50 13.09
CA ALA A 205 14.70 -57.76 13.52
C ALA A 205 15.22 -56.65 14.43
N THR A 206 14.89 -55.39 14.12
CA THR A 206 15.24 -54.23 14.94
C THR A 206 14.50 -54.23 16.28
N GLU A 207 13.19 -54.51 16.28
CA GLU A 207 12.40 -54.63 17.52
C GLU A 207 12.89 -55.78 18.40
N ARG A 208 13.20 -56.95 17.81
CA ARG A 208 13.81 -58.07 18.55
C ARG A 208 15.16 -57.68 19.13
N GLY A 209 16.02 -57.01 18.36
CA GLY A 209 17.31 -56.54 18.84
C GLY A 209 17.20 -55.52 19.99
N LEU A 210 16.08 -54.81 20.09
CA LEU A 210 15.87 -53.76 21.07
C LEU A 210 15.13 -54.23 22.34
N PHE A 211 14.18 -55.16 22.20
CA PHE A 211 13.28 -55.58 23.28
C PHE A 211 13.46 -57.04 23.74
N ALA A 212 14.19 -57.89 23.00
CA ALA A 212 14.39 -59.27 23.42
C ALA A 212 15.45 -59.40 24.53
N ALA A 213 15.26 -60.36 25.44
CA ALA A 213 16.23 -60.72 26.45
C ALA A 213 17.51 -61.27 25.77
N GLY A 214 18.55 -60.43 25.66
CA GLY A 214 19.80 -60.73 24.93
C GLY A 214 20.17 -59.69 23.86
N GLY A 215 19.25 -58.80 23.48
CA GLY A 215 19.52 -57.47 22.90
C GLY A 215 20.56 -57.34 21.77
N ARG A 216 20.64 -58.29 20.84
CA ARG A 216 21.55 -58.21 19.69
C ARG A 216 20.79 -58.30 18.37
N THR A 217 21.12 -57.40 17.44
CA THR A 217 20.62 -57.48 16.07
C THR A 217 21.28 -58.66 15.33
N PRO A 218 20.60 -59.25 14.34
CA PRO A 218 21.20 -60.29 13.50
C PRO A 218 22.47 -59.82 12.80
N ASN A 219 23.44 -60.73 12.62
CA ASN A 219 24.64 -60.45 11.84
C ASN A 219 24.26 -60.02 10.41
N GLY A 220 24.85 -58.95 9.89
CA GLY A 220 24.55 -58.43 8.55
C GLY A 220 23.34 -57.47 8.47
N TRP A 221 22.62 -57.24 9.58
CA TRP A 221 21.46 -56.32 9.61
C TRP A 221 21.79 -54.93 9.07
N LEU A 222 22.97 -54.38 9.41
CA LEU A 222 23.35 -53.03 8.98
C LEU A 222 23.53 -52.93 7.46
N ASP A 223 24.05 -53.98 6.82
CA ASP A 223 24.26 -54.02 5.38
C ASP A 223 22.94 -54.22 4.61
N GLU A 224 22.03 -55.02 5.16
CA GLU A 224 20.67 -55.16 4.64
C GLU A 224 19.88 -53.85 4.77
N ALA A 225 19.91 -53.22 5.95
CA ALA A 225 19.25 -51.95 6.20
C ALA A 225 19.82 -50.83 5.29
N SER A 226 21.15 -50.83 5.07
CA SER A 226 21.81 -49.88 4.17
C SER A 226 21.40 -50.09 2.71
N ARG A 227 21.32 -51.35 2.25
CA ARG A 227 20.83 -51.68 0.89
C ARG A 227 19.37 -51.29 0.72
N ALA A 228 18.50 -51.62 1.67
CA ALA A 228 17.09 -51.27 1.64
C ALA A 228 16.90 -49.73 1.61
N ALA A 229 17.64 -48.98 2.44
CA ALA A 229 17.56 -47.52 2.47
C ALA A 229 18.12 -46.83 1.21
N ALA A 230 19.09 -47.45 0.54
CA ALA A 230 19.62 -46.98 -0.74
C ALA A 230 18.60 -47.13 -1.88
N ALA A 231 17.80 -48.20 -1.85
CA ALA A 231 16.76 -48.48 -2.85
C ALA A 231 15.56 -47.51 -2.76
N VAL A 232 15.33 -46.86 -1.60
CA VAL A 232 14.20 -45.91 -1.45
C VAL A 232 14.48 -44.63 -2.23
N VAL A 233 13.70 -44.37 -3.28
CA VAL A 233 13.76 -43.11 -4.04
C VAL A 233 13.04 -42.00 -3.23
N PRO A 234 13.69 -40.86 -2.92
CA PRO A 234 13.01 -39.76 -2.26
C PRO A 234 11.92 -39.19 -3.18
N PRO A 235 10.68 -38.95 -2.69
CA PRO A 235 9.61 -38.45 -3.53
C PRO A 235 9.95 -37.06 -4.09
N ARG A 236 9.56 -36.81 -5.35
CA ARG A 236 9.69 -35.49 -5.99
C ARG A 236 8.77 -34.50 -5.29
N ARG A 237 9.13 -33.22 -5.34
CA ARG A 237 8.32 -32.15 -4.77
C ARG A 237 7.10 -31.93 -5.66
N GLU A 238 5.93 -32.32 -5.20
CA GLU A 238 4.69 -32.18 -5.99
C GLU A 238 4.20 -30.72 -6.06
N ARG A 239 4.50 -29.91 -5.04
CA ARG A 239 4.04 -28.53 -4.94
C ARG A 239 5.21 -27.57 -4.97
N LEU A 240 5.53 -27.07 -6.17
CA LEU A 240 6.48 -25.97 -6.36
C LEU A 240 5.79 -24.60 -6.35
N PHE A 241 4.50 -24.52 -6.73
CA PHE A 241 3.78 -23.24 -6.85
C PHE A 241 2.48 -23.20 -6.01
N PRO A 242 2.11 -22.02 -5.47
CA PRO A 242 0.88 -21.83 -4.70
C PRO A 242 -0.35 -21.76 -5.64
N ASN A 243 -0.81 -22.90 -6.15
CA ASN A 243 -1.89 -22.98 -7.16
C ASN A 243 -3.34 -22.90 -6.61
N ARG A 244 -3.58 -22.30 -5.44
CA ARG A 244 -4.96 -22.13 -4.92
C ARG A 244 -5.52 -20.76 -5.25
N LEU A 245 -6.38 -20.71 -6.27
CA LEU A 245 -7.18 -19.55 -6.69
C LEU A 245 -8.03 -18.95 -5.54
N ALA A 246 -8.41 -19.75 -4.55
CA ALA A 246 -9.13 -19.28 -3.35
C ALA A 246 -8.36 -18.22 -2.54
N TYR A 247 -7.06 -18.07 -2.75
CA TYR A 247 -6.22 -17.05 -2.10
C TYR A 247 -6.07 -15.75 -2.92
N TRP A 248 -6.65 -15.68 -4.12
CA TRP A 248 -6.61 -14.53 -5.03
C TRP A 248 -7.83 -13.60 -4.90
N ILE A 249 -8.95 -14.10 -4.36
CA ILE A 249 -10.21 -13.34 -4.25
C ILE A 249 -10.13 -12.14 -3.29
N PRO A 250 -9.44 -12.21 -2.12
CA PRO A 250 -9.39 -11.08 -1.19
C PRO A 250 -8.60 -9.87 -1.73
N SER A 251 -7.56 -10.11 -2.54
CA SER A 251 -6.74 -9.04 -3.13
C SER A 251 -7.46 -8.33 -4.28
N LEU A 252 -8.23 -9.06 -5.08
CA LEU A 252 -9.10 -8.48 -6.12
C LEU A 252 -10.25 -7.67 -5.52
N ALA A 253 -10.87 -8.14 -4.44
CA ALA A 253 -11.94 -7.43 -3.75
C ALA A 253 -11.45 -6.10 -3.11
N ALA A 254 -10.24 -6.09 -2.54
CA ALA A 254 -9.62 -4.86 -2.02
C ALA A 254 -9.34 -3.85 -3.14
N ALA A 255 -8.91 -4.30 -4.32
CA ALA A 255 -8.67 -3.45 -5.49
C ALA A 255 -9.96 -2.89 -6.13
N THR A 256 -11.09 -3.61 -6.02
CA THR A 256 -12.40 -3.09 -6.49
C THR A 256 -13.03 -2.10 -5.51
N LEU A 257 -12.77 -2.24 -4.20
CA LEU A 257 -13.24 -1.31 -3.17
C LEU A 257 -12.53 0.05 -3.26
N THR A 258 -11.25 0.08 -3.67
CA THR A 258 -10.53 1.34 -3.92
C THR A 258 -11.10 2.17 -5.07
N LEU A 259 -11.85 1.55 -5.99
CA LEU A 259 -12.48 2.25 -7.11
C LEU A 259 -13.87 2.80 -6.76
N SER A 260 -14.47 2.39 -5.64
CA SER A 260 -15.89 2.67 -5.32
C SER A 260 -16.11 3.79 -4.30
N CYS A 261 -15.06 4.27 -3.61
CA CYS A 261 -15.18 5.31 -2.58
C CYS A 261 -15.04 6.75 -3.13
N PHE A 262 -15.60 7.03 -4.31
CA PHE A 262 -15.56 8.34 -4.98
C PHE A 262 -16.58 9.38 -4.45
N MET A 263 -17.30 9.12 -3.35
CA MET A 263 -18.34 10.03 -2.88
C MET A 263 -18.12 10.47 -1.43
N SER A 264 -17.78 11.76 -1.33
CA SER A 264 -18.12 12.68 -0.24
C SER A 264 -17.27 12.62 1.04
N VAL A 265 -16.39 13.63 1.20
CA VAL A 265 -15.89 14.06 2.52
C VAL A 265 -15.79 15.60 2.55
N GLN A 266 -16.47 16.20 3.53
CA GLN A 266 -16.33 17.60 3.95
C GLN A 266 -15.22 17.72 5.02
N PRO A 267 -14.36 18.75 4.99
CA PRO A 267 -13.49 19.13 6.09
C PRO A 267 -14.08 20.25 6.93
N ALA A 268 -13.89 20.11 8.25
CA ALA A 268 -14.10 21.14 9.26
C ALA A 268 -12.92 22.13 9.28
N ARG A 269 -13.21 23.40 9.58
CA ARG A 269 -12.24 24.50 9.75
C ARG A 269 -11.65 24.48 11.17
N ALA A 270 -10.37 24.82 11.26
CA ALA A 270 -9.72 25.27 12.48
C ALA A 270 -8.97 26.58 12.17
N ASP A 271 -9.22 27.60 12.99
CA ASP A 271 -8.53 28.90 12.98
C ASP A 271 -7.21 28.80 13.76
N VAL A 272 -6.22 29.59 13.35
CA VAL A 272 -4.95 29.78 14.07
C VAL A 272 -4.68 31.27 14.22
N ASP A 273 -4.35 31.66 15.45
CA ASP A 273 -4.17 33.03 15.93
C ASP A 273 -3.01 33.80 15.28
N GLU A 274 -3.26 35.09 15.12
CA GLU A 274 -2.44 36.13 14.52
C GLU A 274 -1.49 36.71 15.59
N ALA A 275 -0.17 36.64 15.36
CA ALA A 275 0.83 37.28 16.21
C ALA A 275 1.30 38.59 15.57
N ALA A 276 1.13 39.69 16.31
CA ALA A 276 1.41 41.05 15.88
C ALA A 276 2.86 41.28 15.43
N ALA A 277 3.02 41.84 14.24
CA ALA A 277 4.30 42.30 13.70
C ALA A 277 4.55 43.77 14.05
N ALA A 278 5.79 44.10 14.37
CA ALA A 278 6.24 45.46 14.59
C ALA A 278 6.42 46.18 13.25
N ILE A 279 5.95 47.42 13.18
CA ILE A 279 6.05 48.30 12.00
C ILE A 279 7.52 48.57 11.70
N VAL A 280 8.02 48.04 10.58
CA VAL A 280 9.36 48.34 10.04
C VAL A 280 9.17 49.07 8.70
N ASP A 281 9.95 50.13 8.48
CA ASP A 281 9.98 50.89 7.22
C ASP A 281 10.32 49.97 6.03
N LEU A 282 9.40 49.93 5.05
CA LEU A 282 9.42 49.01 3.92
C LEU A 282 10.58 49.24 2.94
N THR A 283 11.14 50.44 2.93
CA THR A 283 12.30 50.74 2.07
C THR A 283 13.54 49.97 2.54
N THR A 284 13.86 50.07 3.84
CA THR A 284 14.93 49.29 4.46
C THR A 284 14.63 47.78 4.45
N ALA A 285 13.36 47.42 4.60
CA ALA A 285 12.93 46.02 4.52
C ALA A 285 13.11 45.43 3.12
N ASN A 286 12.91 46.22 2.05
CA ASN A 286 13.07 45.76 0.68
C ASN A 286 14.54 45.46 0.35
N GLU A 287 15.48 46.32 0.74
CA GLU A 287 16.91 46.05 0.54
C GLU A 287 17.37 44.79 1.28
N ALA A 288 16.94 44.64 2.54
CA ALA A 288 17.22 43.45 3.34
C ALA A 288 16.58 42.20 2.73
N ALA A 289 15.36 42.30 2.20
CA ALA A 289 14.66 41.21 1.55
C ALA A 289 15.33 40.79 0.23
N LEU A 290 15.77 41.73 -0.61
CA LEU A 290 16.52 41.42 -1.84
C LEU A 290 17.82 40.68 -1.52
N LYS A 291 18.57 41.15 -0.51
CA LYS A 291 19.77 40.45 -0.03
C LYS A 291 19.46 39.05 0.53
N ALA A 292 18.33 38.87 1.20
CA ALA A 292 17.89 37.56 1.68
C ALA A 292 17.54 36.62 0.52
N LEU A 293 16.92 37.12 -0.55
CA LEU A 293 16.60 36.33 -1.76
C LEU A 293 17.86 35.91 -2.53
N GLU A 294 18.90 36.74 -2.55
CA GLU A 294 20.20 36.35 -3.11
C GLU A 294 20.83 35.18 -2.35
N ALA A 295 20.68 35.16 -1.02
CA ALA A 295 21.17 34.06 -0.19
C ALA A 295 20.29 32.81 -0.31
N ASN A 296 18.96 32.98 -0.29
CA ASN A 296 17.97 31.91 -0.33
C ASN A 296 16.71 32.35 -1.07
N TRP A 297 16.59 31.97 -2.34
CA TRP A 297 15.42 32.32 -3.17
C TRP A 297 14.09 31.76 -2.63
N ASN A 298 14.11 30.75 -1.76
CA ASN A 298 12.88 30.18 -1.19
C ASN A 298 12.38 30.90 0.07
N ASP A 299 12.94 32.05 0.44
CA ASP A 299 12.43 32.85 1.55
C ASP A 299 11.10 33.53 1.15
N TRP A 300 9.98 32.99 1.66
CA TRP A 300 8.66 33.46 1.29
C TRP A 300 8.33 34.81 1.92
N ALA A 301 8.91 35.12 3.09
CA ALA A 301 8.72 36.41 3.75
C ALA A 301 9.49 37.50 3.01
N ALA A 302 10.68 37.19 2.50
CA ALA A 302 11.43 38.11 1.64
C ALA A 302 10.66 38.43 0.35
N HIS A 303 10.09 37.42 -0.31
CA HIS A 303 9.20 37.63 -1.47
C HIS A 303 7.95 38.46 -1.12
N TYR A 304 7.34 38.23 0.04
CA TYR A 304 6.21 39.05 0.51
C TYR A 304 6.61 40.53 0.67
N ASN A 305 7.75 40.80 1.32
CA ASN A 305 8.23 42.17 1.57
C ASN A 305 8.53 42.91 0.26
N VAL A 306 9.19 42.24 -0.70
CA VAL A 306 9.46 42.81 -2.03
C VAL A 306 8.15 43.06 -2.79
N ALA A 307 7.16 42.16 -2.69
CA ALA A 307 5.85 42.37 -3.30
C ALA A 307 5.13 43.58 -2.69
N ALA A 308 5.11 43.69 -1.36
CA ALA A 308 4.50 44.81 -0.64
C ALA A 308 5.14 46.15 -1.03
N TYR A 309 6.46 46.21 -1.15
CA TYR A 309 7.18 47.40 -1.65
C TYR A 309 6.76 47.77 -3.08
N ASN A 310 6.69 46.79 -3.99
CA ASN A 310 6.30 47.04 -5.37
C ASN A 310 4.83 47.46 -5.52
N ILE A 311 3.94 46.98 -4.65
CA ILE A 311 2.54 47.42 -4.61
C ILE A 311 2.43 48.91 -4.27
N GLN A 312 3.20 49.38 -3.28
CA GLN A 312 3.20 50.80 -2.90
C GLN A 312 3.71 51.71 -4.00
N HIS A 313 4.59 51.21 -4.85
CA HIS A 313 5.15 51.93 -6.00
C HIS A 313 4.38 51.65 -7.30
N GLU A 314 3.21 51.01 -7.22
CA GLU A 314 2.34 50.67 -8.35
C GLU A 314 3.05 49.86 -9.46
N ASN A 315 4.13 49.14 -9.11
CA ASN A 315 4.83 48.25 -10.02
C ASN A 315 4.17 46.86 -10.02
N TRP A 316 2.98 46.80 -10.62
CA TRP A 316 2.07 45.66 -10.53
C TRP A 316 2.64 44.34 -11.07
N ASN A 317 3.47 44.41 -12.13
CA ASN A 317 4.05 43.20 -12.72
C ASN A 317 5.04 42.51 -11.77
N ALA A 318 5.95 43.29 -11.16
CA ALA A 318 6.89 42.77 -10.17
C ALA A 318 6.18 42.36 -8.88
N ALA A 319 5.16 43.13 -8.48
CA ALA A 319 4.31 42.81 -7.33
C ALA A 319 3.64 41.44 -7.48
N ILE A 320 2.94 41.18 -8.59
CA ILE A 320 2.28 39.89 -8.83
C ILE A 320 3.28 38.76 -8.85
N ALA A 321 4.43 38.95 -9.47
CA ALA A 321 5.45 37.92 -9.57
C ALA A 321 5.93 37.49 -8.16
N HIS A 322 6.35 38.43 -7.33
CA HIS A 322 6.81 38.15 -5.97
C HIS A 322 5.68 37.72 -5.03
N ALA A 323 4.47 38.26 -5.17
CA ALA A 323 3.30 37.81 -4.41
C ALA A 323 2.91 36.37 -4.76
N THR A 324 3.04 35.97 -6.03
CA THR A 324 2.79 34.60 -6.48
C THR A 324 3.84 33.66 -5.91
N ALA A 325 5.12 34.04 -5.95
CA ALA A 325 6.20 33.24 -5.37
C ALA A 325 6.01 33.04 -3.85
N SER A 326 5.70 34.10 -3.09
CA SER A 326 5.45 33.99 -1.64
C SER A 326 4.23 33.11 -1.33
N PHE A 327 3.13 33.25 -2.08
CA PHE A 327 1.95 32.41 -1.97
C PHE A 327 2.25 30.93 -2.26
N LEU A 328 3.02 30.62 -3.29
CA LEU A 328 3.35 29.23 -3.64
C LEU A 328 4.23 28.54 -2.59
N LEU A 329 5.13 29.30 -1.97
CA LEU A 329 6.01 28.82 -0.92
C LEU A 329 5.26 28.64 0.41
N ASN A 330 4.34 29.55 0.74
CA ASN A 330 3.51 29.49 1.94
C ASN A 330 2.06 29.98 1.68
N PRO A 331 1.17 29.12 1.15
CA PRO A 331 -0.21 29.51 0.84
C PRO A 331 -1.11 29.54 2.08
N SER A 332 -0.68 28.92 3.19
CA SER A 332 -1.41 28.90 4.45
C SER A 332 -1.36 30.23 5.21
N ALA A 333 -0.33 31.05 4.99
CA ALA A 333 -0.26 32.40 5.54
C ALA A 333 -1.38 33.29 4.98
N LYS A 334 -2.03 34.09 5.84
CA LYS A 334 -3.11 34.98 5.43
C LYS A 334 -2.56 36.16 4.63
N GLU A 335 -1.41 36.65 5.04
CA GLU A 335 -0.67 37.77 4.50
C GLU A 335 -0.30 37.52 3.04
N THR A 336 0.26 36.35 2.71
CA THR A 336 0.62 35.99 1.32
C THR A 336 -0.60 35.92 0.42
N ARG A 337 -1.73 35.40 0.91
CA ARG A 337 -3.00 35.34 0.18
C ARG A 337 -3.58 36.71 -0.08
N ASP A 338 -3.65 37.55 0.95
CA ASP A 338 -4.27 38.87 0.85
C ASP A 338 -3.42 39.80 -0.04
N ASN A 339 -2.09 39.72 0.09
CA ASN A 339 -1.14 40.44 -0.76
C ASN A 339 -1.29 40.05 -2.24
N LEU A 340 -1.35 38.74 -2.54
CA LEU A 340 -1.58 38.26 -3.90
C LEU A 340 -2.96 38.64 -4.45
N ARG A 341 -4.02 38.51 -3.64
CA ARG A 341 -5.38 38.92 -4.03
C ARG A 341 -5.40 40.40 -4.40
N TYR A 342 -4.81 41.26 -3.56
CA TYR A 342 -4.74 42.69 -3.83
C TYR A 342 -3.99 42.99 -5.12
N ALA A 343 -2.78 42.46 -5.30
CA ALA A 343 -1.98 42.66 -6.50
C ALA A 343 -2.71 42.24 -7.79
N ILE A 344 -3.37 41.08 -7.78
CA ILE A 344 -4.14 40.58 -8.93
C ILE A 344 -5.35 41.47 -9.22
N THR A 345 -6.07 41.94 -8.19
CA THR A 345 -7.22 42.82 -8.40
C THR A 345 -6.83 44.16 -9.02
N GLN A 346 -5.66 44.71 -8.66
CA GLN A 346 -5.18 45.99 -9.20
C GLN A 346 -4.64 45.86 -10.63
N ALA A 347 -3.85 44.81 -10.91
CA ALA A 347 -3.28 44.63 -12.24
C ALA A 347 -4.29 44.15 -13.29
N GLN A 348 -5.45 43.65 -12.86
CA GLN A 348 -6.48 43.03 -13.72
C GLN A 348 -5.97 41.84 -14.56
N THR A 349 -4.82 41.27 -14.19
CA THR A 349 -4.21 40.09 -14.81
C THR A 349 -4.31 38.91 -13.84
N MET A 350 -5.03 37.86 -14.21
CA MET A 350 -5.23 36.69 -13.35
C MET A 350 -5.06 35.37 -14.12
N ASP A 351 -4.19 34.49 -13.62
CA ASP A 351 -4.15 33.11 -14.12
C ASP A 351 -5.42 32.35 -13.71
N SER A 352 -5.95 31.59 -14.66
CA SER A 352 -7.04 30.63 -14.49
C SER A 352 -6.86 29.65 -13.31
N THR A 353 -5.63 29.23 -12.98
CA THR A 353 -5.35 28.30 -11.88
C THR A 353 -5.49 28.96 -10.50
N LEU A 354 -5.11 30.23 -10.38
CA LEU A 354 -5.13 30.97 -9.10
C LEU A 354 -6.54 31.43 -8.72
N ARG A 355 -7.42 31.64 -9.70
CA ARG A 355 -8.79 32.12 -9.49
C ARG A 355 -9.63 31.26 -8.53
N PRO A 356 -9.79 29.94 -8.75
CA PRO A 356 -10.55 29.09 -7.83
C PRO A 356 -9.88 28.98 -6.45
N MET A 357 -8.56 29.07 -6.36
CA MET A 357 -7.85 28.95 -5.08
C MET A 357 -8.05 30.18 -4.18
N LEU A 358 -8.05 31.38 -4.76
CA LEU A 358 -8.09 32.63 -3.99
C LEU A 358 -9.51 33.15 -3.77
N PHE A 359 -10.37 33.05 -4.79
CA PHE A 359 -11.73 33.62 -4.76
C PHE A 359 -12.82 32.56 -4.80
N GLY A 360 -12.45 31.29 -4.90
CA GLY A 360 -13.40 30.19 -4.96
C GLY A 360 -14.12 29.90 -3.64
N SER A 361 -15.03 28.95 -3.74
CA SER A 361 -15.75 28.35 -2.62
C SER A 361 -14.81 27.61 -1.67
N TRP A 362 -15.29 27.28 -0.47
CA TRP A 362 -14.44 26.68 0.57
C TRP A 362 -13.73 25.37 0.14
N TYR A 363 -14.34 24.56 -0.72
CA TYR A 363 -13.74 23.30 -1.19
C TYR A 363 -12.64 23.54 -2.25
N GLN A 364 -12.75 24.61 -3.04
CA GLN A 364 -11.71 25.04 -3.98
C GLN A 364 -10.49 25.65 -3.26
N ARG A 365 -10.62 25.97 -1.97
CA ARG A 365 -9.53 26.45 -1.11
C ARG A 365 -8.76 25.34 -0.40
N ILE A 366 -9.19 24.08 -0.50
CA ILE A 366 -8.44 22.95 0.06
C ILE A 366 -6.98 22.95 -0.42
N PRO A 367 -6.66 23.15 -1.73
CA PRO A 367 -5.28 23.17 -2.20
C PRO A 367 -4.40 24.22 -1.51
N VAL A 368 -4.98 25.29 -0.98
CA VAL A 368 -4.29 26.41 -0.32
C VAL A 368 -3.83 26.07 1.10
N LEU A 369 -4.33 24.98 1.70
CA LEU A 369 -3.94 24.57 3.06
C LEU A 369 -2.48 24.15 3.17
N LEU A 370 -1.89 23.65 2.08
CA LEU A 370 -0.48 23.32 2.00
C LEU A 370 0.09 23.82 0.69
N SER A 371 1.38 24.17 0.67
CA SER A 371 2.10 24.37 -0.58
C SER A 371 2.09 23.10 -1.43
N ALA A 372 2.37 23.23 -2.73
CA ALA A 372 2.52 22.08 -3.61
C ALA A 372 3.43 21.02 -2.95
N SER A 373 4.65 21.39 -2.56
CA SER A 373 5.60 20.48 -1.88
C SER A 373 5.09 19.89 -0.55
N GLY A 374 4.15 20.55 0.13
CA GLY A 374 3.42 20.00 1.27
C GLY A 374 2.49 18.86 0.86
N TRP A 375 1.69 19.04 -0.19
CA TRP A 375 0.79 18.01 -0.72
C TRP A 375 1.53 16.78 -1.24
N GLN A 376 2.66 16.95 -1.93
CA GLN A 376 3.48 15.80 -2.37
C GLN A 376 4.05 15.01 -1.19
N ARG A 377 4.51 15.69 -0.13
CA ARG A 377 4.95 15.00 1.10
C ARG A 377 3.81 14.27 1.80
N LEU A 378 2.62 14.88 1.84
CA LEU A 378 1.44 14.22 2.38
C LEU A 378 1.06 12.98 1.56
N GLY A 379 1.13 13.08 0.23
CA GLY A 379 0.99 11.93 -0.69
C GLY A 379 2.03 10.84 -0.45
N LEU A 380 3.29 11.21 -0.20
CA LEU A 380 4.36 10.29 0.20
C LEU A 380 4.00 9.51 1.48
N PHE A 381 3.58 10.22 2.53
CA PHE A 381 3.13 9.58 3.76
C PHE A 381 1.92 8.68 3.54
N ALA A 382 0.95 9.11 2.73
CA ALA A 382 -0.22 8.31 2.38
C ALA A 382 0.17 7.02 1.63
N GLY A 383 1.13 7.08 0.70
CA GLY A 383 1.63 5.92 -0.03
C GLY A 383 2.33 4.89 0.87
N LEU A 384 3.11 5.37 1.84
CA LEU A 384 3.72 4.51 2.86
C LEU A 384 2.65 3.86 3.75
N LEU A 385 1.63 4.63 4.15
CA LEU A 385 0.52 4.11 4.95
C LEU A 385 -0.29 3.05 4.19
N LEU A 386 -0.51 3.24 2.88
CA LEU A 386 -1.13 2.24 2.01
C LEU A 386 -0.31 0.97 1.92
N THR A 387 1.00 1.11 1.72
CA THR A 387 1.94 -0.02 1.69
C THR A 387 1.90 -0.80 3.00
N ALA A 388 1.96 -0.11 4.14
CA ALA A 388 1.90 -0.69 5.47
C ALA A 388 0.53 -1.36 5.75
N GLY A 389 -0.58 -0.72 5.35
CA GLY A 389 -1.92 -1.26 5.50
C GLY A 389 -2.12 -2.54 4.69
N LEU A 390 -1.75 -2.52 3.40
CA LEU A 390 -1.90 -3.67 2.51
C LEU A 390 -0.98 -4.84 2.92
N THR A 391 0.28 -4.55 3.30
CA THR A 391 1.16 -5.58 3.86
C THR A 391 0.57 -6.17 5.14
N ALA A 392 0.09 -5.36 6.09
CA ALA A 392 -0.54 -5.86 7.32
C ALA A 392 -1.76 -6.76 7.04
N LEU A 393 -2.60 -6.40 6.07
CA LEU A 393 -3.71 -7.24 5.62
C LEU A 393 -3.22 -8.57 5.06
N VAL A 394 -2.19 -8.58 4.20
CA VAL A 394 -1.58 -9.81 3.70
C VAL A 394 -1.05 -10.65 4.86
N LEU A 395 -0.29 -10.05 5.79
CA LEU A 395 0.25 -10.76 6.96
C LEU A 395 -0.86 -11.34 7.85
N SER A 396 -2.00 -10.66 7.99
CA SER A 396 -3.13 -11.13 8.80
C SER A 396 -3.73 -12.46 8.30
N ILE A 397 -3.58 -12.78 7.01
CA ILE A 397 -4.06 -14.05 6.47
C ILE A 397 -3.19 -15.21 6.97
N TYR A 398 -1.89 -14.97 7.10
CA TYR A 398 -0.88 -16.00 7.38
C TYR A 398 -0.46 -16.09 8.84
N LEU A 399 -0.52 -14.99 9.60
CA LEU A 399 -0.13 -14.95 11.01
C LEU A 399 -1.30 -15.28 11.95
N PRO A 400 -1.02 -15.76 13.18
CA PRO A 400 -2.05 -15.99 14.19
C PRO A 400 -2.67 -14.70 14.75
N MET A 401 -2.01 -13.54 14.61
CA MET A 401 -2.47 -12.23 15.09
C MET A 401 -3.48 -11.55 14.15
N ARG A 402 -4.52 -12.29 13.72
CA ARG A 402 -5.39 -11.87 12.61
C ARG A 402 -6.19 -10.59 12.86
N LYS A 403 -6.88 -10.51 14.00
CA LYS A 403 -7.82 -9.42 14.32
C LYS A 403 -7.18 -8.02 14.37
N PRO A 404 -6.09 -7.79 15.15
CA PRO A 404 -5.50 -6.46 15.21
C PRO A 404 -4.85 -6.04 13.87
N LEU A 405 -4.24 -6.97 13.13
CA LEU A 405 -3.67 -6.68 11.81
C LEU A 405 -4.76 -6.42 10.75
N LEU A 406 -5.92 -7.08 10.83
CA LEU A 406 -7.05 -6.80 9.95
C LEU A 406 -7.64 -5.41 10.21
N ILE A 407 -7.91 -5.08 11.47
CA ILE A 407 -8.50 -3.78 11.85
C ILE A 407 -7.51 -2.65 11.59
N GLY A 408 -6.26 -2.80 12.06
CA GLY A 408 -5.21 -1.80 11.86
C GLY A 408 -4.80 -1.67 10.40
N GLY A 409 -4.67 -2.78 9.68
CA GLY A 409 -4.34 -2.80 8.26
C GLY A 409 -5.46 -2.21 7.40
N GLY A 410 -6.71 -2.58 7.66
CA GLY A 410 -7.88 -2.03 6.97
C GLY A 410 -8.08 -0.55 7.25
N GLY A 411 -7.95 -0.13 8.52
CA GLY A 411 -8.03 1.28 8.91
C GLY A 411 -6.91 2.12 8.31
N GLY A 412 -5.66 1.63 8.35
CA GLY A 412 -4.52 2.29 7.71
C GLY A 412 -4.68 2.40 6.20
N LEU A 413 -5.19 1.35 5.54
CA LEU A 413 -5.49 1.38 4.11
C LEU A 413 -6.54 2.46 3.77
N ALA A 414 -7.67 2.46 4.48
CA ALA A 414 -8.76 3.41 4.25
C ALA A 414 -8.29 4.87 4.48
N ALA A 415 -7.60 5.14 5.59
CA ALA A 415 -7.04 6.45 5.87
C ALA A 415 -6.00 6.87 4.82
N GLY A 416 -5.11 5.96 4.42
CA GLY A 416 -4.12 6.19 3.39
C GLY A 416 -4.73 6.56 2.04
N LEU A 417 -5.83 5.90 1.64
CA LEU A 417 -6.53 6.18 0.39
C LEU A 417 -7.16 7.57 0.40
N ILE A 418 -7.87 7.92 1.48
CA ILE A 418 -8.51 9.23 1.62
C ILE A 418 -7.46 10.35 1.57
N VAL A 419 -6.37 10.20 2.32
CA VAL A 419 -5.32 11.23 2.34
C VAL A 419 -4.60 11.31 0.99
N MET A 420 -4.39 10.18 0.31
CA MET A 420 -3.77 10.15 -1.02
C MET A 420 -4.64 10.86 -2.06
N THR A 421 -5.94 10.59 -2.11
CA THR A 421 -6.83 11.21 -3.11
C THR A 421 -6.93 12.72 -2.92
N VAL A 422 -7.06 13.17 -1.67
CA VAL A 422 -7.04 14.60 -1.35
C VAL A 422 -5.69 15.22 -1.73
N ALA A 423 -4.58 14.55 -1.41
CA ALA A 423 -3.25 15.06 -1.73
C ALA A 423 -3.01 15.18 -3.24
N ILE A 424 -3.36 14.16 -4.03
CA ILE A 424 -3.22 14.17 -5.49
C ILE A 424 -4.14 15.22 -6.12
N SER A 425 -5.41 15.29 -5.68
CA SER A 425 -6.37 16.26 -6.22
C SER A 425 -5.91 17.70 -5.93
N SER A 426 -5.45 17.97 -4.71
CA SER A 426 -4.91 19.27 -4.32
C SER A 426 -3.61 19.61 -5.03
N TRP A 427 -2.72 18.64 -5.24
CA TRP A 427 -1.50 18.83 -6.03
C TRP A 427 -1.83 19.17 -7.49
N ASN A 428 -2.75 18.43 -8.11
CA ASN A 428 -3.18 18.66 -9.49
C ASN A 428 -3.88 20.00 -9.68
N ALA A 429 -4.53 20.54 -8.64
CA ALA A 429 -5.14 21.86 -8.69
C ALA A 429 -4.11 22.97 -8.98
N TYR A 430 -2.85 22.81 -8.57
CA TYR A 430 -1.78 23.77 -8.88
C TYR A 430 -1.41 23.81 -10.37
N GLY A 431 -1.81 22.82 -11.19
CA GLY A 431 -1.57 22.86 -12.64
C GLY A 431 -0.10 23.06 -12.98
N LYS A 432 0.26 24.06 -13.79
CA LYS A 432 1.66 24.35 -14.14
C LYS A 432 2.52 24.85 -12.97
N LEU A 433 1.91 25.28 -11.86
CA LEU A 433 2.59 25.88 -10.71
C LEU A 433 3.25 24.87 -9.77
N HIS A 434 2.91 23.59 -9.83
CA HIS A 434 3.59 22.59 -8.99
C HIS A 434 4.97 22.18 -9.55
N ASP A 435 5.34 22.67 -10.73
CA ASP A 435 6.64 22.38 -11.34
C ASP A 435 7.71 23.33 -10.76
N ALA A 436 8.85 22.77 -10.34
CA ALA A 436 9.98 23.55 -9.85
C ALA A 436 10.58 24.47 -10.92
N THR A 437 10.30 24.21 -12.21
CA THR A 437 10.75 25.05 -13.34
C THR A 437 9.77 26.17 -13.72
N ALA A 438 8.67 26.30 -12.97
CA ALA A 438 7.67 27.34 -13.19
C ALA A 438 8.26 28.74 -12.98
N CYS A 439 7.98 29.62 -13.94
CA CYS A 439 8.42 31.01 -13.96
C CYS A 439 7.24 31.89 -14.38
N ILE A 440 7.33 33.19 -14.09
CA ILE A 440 6.35 34.19 -14.50
C ILE A 440 6.99 35.26 -15.37
N LEU A 441 6.28 35.70 -16.41
CA LEU A 441 6.73 36.79 -17.27
C LEU A 441 6.49 38.14 -16.61
N LEU A 442 7.55 38.94 -16.45
CA LEU A 442 7.48 40.27 -15.84
C LEU A 442 6.99 41.36 -16.80
N GLN A 443 7.12 41.14 -18.10
CA GLN A 443 6.81 42.14 -19.13
C GLN A 443 6.15 41.45 -20.33
N PRO A 444 5.30 42.16 -21.10
CA PRO A 444 4.76 41.64 -22.35
C PRO A 444 5.88 41.59 -23.41
N ILE A 445 6.18 40.40 -23.92
CA ILE A 445 7.32 40.18 -24.82
C ILE A 445 6.92 39.16 -25.88
N ASN A 446 7.44 39.34 -27.10
CA ASN A 446 7.25 38.36 -28.15
C ASN A 446 8.30 37.24 -28.05
N LEU A 447 7.83 36.00 -28.10
CA LEU A 447 8.63 34.78 -28.09
C LEU A 447 9.42 34.66 -29.39
N SER A 448 10.74 34.56 -29.30
CA SER A 448 11.61 34.37 -30.48
C SER A 448 11.88 32.88 -30.72
N PRO A 449 11.80 32.37 -31.96
CA PRO A 449 12.11 30.96 -32.26
C PRO A 449 13.58 30.61 -32.03
N ALA A 450 14.49 31.59 -32.14
CA ALA A 450 15.92 31.45 -31.90
C ALA A 450 16.40 32.42 -30.80
N PRO A 451 17.47 32.09 -30.04
CA PRO A 451 18.05 32.96 -29.02
C PRO A 451 18.88 34.09 -29.64
N THR A 452 18.24 34.96 -30.43
CA THR A 452 18.91 36.07 -31.12
C THR A 452 17.93 37.22 -31.30
N ASP A 453 18.38 38.46 -31.09
CA ASP A 453 17.54 39.66 -31.24
C ASP A 453 17.26 40.04 -32.72
N LEU A 454 17.79 39.27 -33.67
CA LEU A 454 17.72 39.53 -35.11
C LEU A 454 16.51 38.87 -35.79
N VAL A 455 15.62 38.23 -35.04
CA VAL A 455 14.44 37.58 -35.63
C VAL A 455 13.40 38.64 -36.02
N PRO A 456 12.88 38.61 -37.27
CA PRO A 456 11.80 39.50 -37.69
C PRO A 456 10.57 39.36 -36.79
N ARG A 457 9.93 40.49 -36.44
CA ARG A 457 8.76 40.53 -35.52
C ARG A 457 7.59 39.67 -35.99
N GLU A 458 7.48 39.39 -37.29
CA GLU A 458 6.42 38.59 -37.91
C GLU A 458 6.49 37.10 -37.51
N GLU A 459 7.66 36.60 -37.09
CA GLU A 459 7.85 35.22 -36.64
C GLU A 459 7.76 35.08 -35.10
N THR A 460 7.43 36.16 -34.41
CA THR A 460 7.42 36.20 -32.94
C THR A 460 5.99 36.15 -32.40
N SER A 461 5.74 35.24 -31.45
CA SER A 461 4.40 35.09 -30.84
C SER A 461 4.28 35.97 -29.59
N PRO A 462 3.23 36.78 -29.43
CA PRO A 462 3.07 37.63 -28.24
C PRO A 462 2.81 36.79 -26.98
N ALA A 463 3.45 37.13 -25.87
CA ALA A 463 3.16 36.61 -24.54
C ALA A 463 2.95 37.78 -23.56
N ASN A 464 1.86 37.73 -22.80
CA ASN A 464 1.48 38.81 -21.88
C ASN A 464 2.22 38.70 -20.55
N ALA A 465 2.46 39.84 -19.89
CA ALA A 465 2.96 39.87 -18.52
C ALA A 465 1.99 39.14 -17.57
N GLY A 466 2.53 38.52 -16.52
CA GLY A 466 1.76 37.73 -15.56
C GLY A 466 1.44 36.30 -16.02
N THR A 467 1.78 35.93 -17.26
CA THR A 467 1.59 34.55 -17.76
C THR A 467 2.59 33.60 -17.09
N ILE A 468 2.07 32.46 -16.62
CA ILE A 468 2.88 31.38 -16.03
C ILE A 468 3.47 30.52 -17.15
N VAL A 469 4.79 30.36 -17.14
CA VAL A 469 5.56 29.66 -18.17
C VAL A 469 6.52 28.67 -17.53
N GLN A 470 6.92 27.64 -18.28
CA GLN A 470 7.91 26.66 -17.82
C GLN A 470 9.25 26.90 -18.52
N THR A 471 10.34 26.95 -17.76
CA THR A 471 11.69 27.04 -18.34
C THR A 471 12.19 25.65 -18.72
N ARG A 472 12.45 25.41 -20.00
CA ARG A 472 12.97 24.12 -20.48
C ARG A 472 14.49 24.09 -20.58
N ARG A 473 15.07 25.13 -21.19
CA ARG A 473 16.51 25.22 -21.48
C ARG A 473 17.00 26.62 -21.18
N SER A 474 18.27 26.75 -20.88
CA SER A 474 18.92 28.05 -20.73
C SER A 474 20.21 28.06 -21.54
N PHE A 475 20.49 29.18 -22.20
CA PHE A 475 21.68 29.40 -23.00
C PHE A 475 22.15 30.84 -22.80
N LEU A 476 23.31 31.02 -22.15
CA LEU A 476 23.83 32.36 -21.80
C LEU A 476 22.78 33.23 -21.08
N THR A 477 22.44 34.38 -21.64
CA THR A 477 21.43 35.33 -21.15
C THR A 477 20.00 34.99 -21.60
N TRP A 478 19.81 33.91 -22.36
CA TRP A 478 18.52 33.47 -22.87
C TRP A 478 17.98 32.27 -22.09
N SER A 479 16.65 32.21 -21.99
CA SER A 479 15.89 31.10 -21.44
C SER A 479 14.80 30.71 -22.44
N GLN A 480 14.70 29.42 -22.74
CA GLN A 480 13.63 28.88 -23.55
C GLN A 480 12.43 28.62 -22.63
N ILE A 481 11.32 29.27 -22.94
CA ILE A 481 10.08 29.18 -22.18
C ILE A 481 8.99 28.50 -23.02
N ALA A 482 8.16 27.72 -22.36
CA ALA A 482 6.96 27.14 -22.92
C ALA A 482 5.74 27.75 -22.21
N VAL A 483 4.91 28.46 -22.97
CA VAL A 483 3.61 28.98 -22.50
C VAL A 483 2.59 27.85 -22.53
N ASP A 484 2.61 27.06 -23.61
CA ASP A 484 1.81 25.84 -23.74
C ASP A 484 2.55 24.76 -24.55
N GLN A 485 1.95 23.58 -24.75
CA GLN A 485 2.61 22.47 -25.47
C GLN A 485 3.11 22.89 -26.86
N ASP A 486 2.35 23.75 -27.55
CA ASP A 486 2.63 24.19 -28.92
C ASP A 486 3.28 25.59 -29.00
N HIS A 487 3.36 26.32 -27.88
CA HIS A 487 3.89 27.70 -27.85
C HIS A 487 5.21 27.75 -27.05
N VAL A 488 6.32 27.57 -27.77
CA VAL A 488 7.68 27.56 -27.22
C VAL A 488 8.53 28.63 -27.89
N GLY A 489 9.27 29.40 -27.10
CA GLY A 489 10.24 30.36 -27.64
C GLY A 489 11.28 30.82 -26.64
N TRP A 490 12.24 31.59 -27.10
CA TRP A 490 13.35 32.13 -26.34
C TRP A 490 13.05 33.56 -25.90
N VAL A 491 13.34 33.83 -24.63
CA VAL A 491 13.22 35.16 -24.02
C VAL A 491 14.48 35.44 -23.19
N ARG A 492 14.80 36.71 -23.01
CA ARG A 492 15.90 37.11 -22.11
C ARG A 492 15.61 36.70 -20.67
N ARG A 493 16.64 36.27 -19.95
CA ARG A 493 16.52 35.80 -18.57
C ARG A 493 15.99 36.87 -17.62
N THR A 494 16.28 38.14 -17.87
CA THR A 494 15.79 39.28 -17.07
C THR A 494 14.29 39.49 -17.16
N ALA A 495 13.65 38.93 -18.19
CA ALA A 495 12.22 39.09 -18.44
C ALA A 495 11.35 38.04 -17.75
N VAL A 496 11.98 37.00 -17.18
CA VAL A 496 11.30 35.89 -16.54
C VAL A 496 11.79 35.77 -15.11
N MET A 497 10.86 35.66 -14.16
CA MET A 497 11.19 35.45 -12.75
C MET A 497 10.87 34.00 -12.34
N PRO A 498 11.82 33.25 -11.78
CA PRO A 498 11.54 31.91 -11.29
C PRO A 498 10.67 31.97 -10.03
N LEU A 499 9.69 31.07 -9.90
CA LEU A 499 8.80 30.99 -8.73
C LEU A 499 9.40 30.15 -7.60
N TYR A 500 10.37 29.31 -7.91
CA TYR A 500 11.09 28.44 -6.97
C TYR A 500 12.59 28.58 -7.16
N ALA A 501 13.37 28.27 -6.11
CA ALA A 501 14.81 28.12 -6.28
C ALA A 501 15.10 27.03 -7.32
N ARG A 502 16.04 27.28 -8.22
CA ARG A 502 16.50 26.23 -9.15
C ARG A 502 17.13 25.10 -8.34
N ALA A 503 16.73 23.87 -8.65
CA ALA A 503 17.49 22.71 -8.26
C ALA A 503 18.86 22.81 -8.95
N SER A 504 19.92 23.03 -8.17
CA SER A 504 21.31 23.03 -8.61
C SER A 504 21.78 21.64 -9.00
#